data_AF-A0A9E6JPA5-F1
#
_entry.id   AF-A0A9E6JPA5-F1
#
_cell.length_a   1.000
_cell.length_b   1.000
_cell.length_c   1.000
_cell.angle_alpha   90.00
_cell.angle_beta   90.00
_cell.angle_gamma   90.00
#
_symmetry.space_group_name_H-M   'P 1'
#
loop_
_entity.id
_entity.type
_entity.pdbx_description
1 polymer ?
#
loop_
_entity_poly.entity_id
_entity_poly.type
_entity_poly.pdbx_seq_one_letter_code
_entity_poly.pdbx_strand_id
1 'polypeptide(L)' 'LQLYLPGIPKDQIQLGKNGDELHIRIGNHRRNMVLPQALASLKTSGAEMDGDHLTIRFVEP' A
#
# COMPACT_ATOMS: atom_id res chain seq x y z
N LEU A 1 3.93 3.09 5.89
CA LEU A 1 4.53 3.30 4.54
C LEU A 1 3.72 4.36 3.82
N GLN A 2 4.36 5.34 3.20
CA GLN A 2 3.68 6.41 2.45
C GLN A 2 4.05 6.34 0.97
N LEU A 3 3.06 6.53 0.09
CA LEU A 3 3.20 6.47 -1.35
C LEU A 3 2.57 7.70 -1.99
N TYR A 4 3.30 8.36 -2.88
CA TYR A 4 2.76 9.47 -3.67
C TYR A 4 2.02 8.92 -4.90
N LEU A 5 0.73 9.21 -5.00
CA LEU A 5 -0.21 8.75 -6.02
C LEU A 5 -1.07 9.93 -6.52
N PRO A 6 -0.47 10.87 -7.27
CA PRO A 6 -1.14 12.12 -7.64
C PRO A 6 -2.35 11.90 -8.53
N GLY A 7 -3.46 12.53 -8.17
CA GLY A 7 -4.70 12.49 -8.95
C GLY A 7 -5.40 11.13 -8.99
N ILE A 8 -5.01 10.19 -8.11
CA ILE A 8 -5.63 8.86 -8.02
C ILE A 8 -6.62 8.84 -6.85
N PRO A 9 -7.93 8.71 -7.09
CA PRO A 9 -8.90 8.62 -6.02
C PRO A 9 -8.79 7.27 -5.29
N LYS A 10 -9.07 7.28 -3.98
CA LYS A 10 -8.87 6.13 -3.08
C LYS A 10 -9.62 4.87 -3.52
N ASP A 11 -10.82 5.03 -4.07
CA ASP A 11 -11.69 3.94 -4.54
C ASP A 11 -11.14 3.18 -5.76
N GLN A 12 -10.20 3.78 -6.50
CA GLN A 12 -9.52 3.15 -7.63
C GLN A 12 -8.27 2.38 -7.23
N ILE A 13 -7.89 2.41 -5.95
CA ILE A 13 -6.67 1.78 -5.44
C ILE A 13 -7.02 0.46 -4.78
N GLN A 14 -6.40 -0.61 -5.27
CA GLN A 14 -6.42 -1.91 -4.62
C GLN A 14 -5.04 -2.23 -4.06
N LEU A 15 -5.00 -2.62 -2.79
CA LEU A 15 -3.78 -2.98 -2.08
C LEU A 15 -3.84 -4.44 -1.66
N GLY A 16 -2.71 -5.15 -1.79
CA GLY A 16 -2.55 -6.50 -1.27
C GLY A 16 -1.14 -6.69 -0.74
N LYS A 17 -0.99 -7.37 0.39
CA LYS A 17 0.31 -7.77 0.92
C LYS A 17 0.43 -9.29 0.82
N ASN A 18 1.52 -9.78 0.26
CA ASN A 18 1.84 -11.20 0.21
C ASN A 18 3.29 -11.41 0.67
N GLY A 19 3.47 -12.02 1.85
CA GLY A 19 4.79 -12.15 2.45
C GLY A 19 5.47 -10.79 2.65
N ASP A 20 6.61 -10.62 1.99
CA ASP A 20 7.41 -9.40 1.95
C ASP A 20 7.11 -8.52 0.73
N GLU A 21 6.08 -8.79 -0.05
CA GLU A 21 5.66 -7.94 -1.18
C GLU A 21 4.40 -7.15 -0.87
N LEU A 22 4.37 -5.91 -1.36
CA LEU A 22 3.19 -5.07 -1.46
C LEU A 22 2.81 -4.88 -2.93
N HIS A 23 1.59 -5.27 -3.25
CA HIS A 23 0.94 -5.10 -4.54
C HIS A 23 0.01 -3.89 -4.51
N ILE A 24 0.17 -3.01 -5.48
CA ILE A 24 -0.70 -1.84 -5.68
C ILE A 24 -1.26 -1.95 -7.10
N ARG A 25 -2.58 -1.89 -7.22
CA ARG A 25 -3.27 -1.84 -8.51
C ARG A 25 -4.13 -0.58 -8.60
N ILE A 26 -4.02 0.12 -9.73
CA ILE A 26 -4.75 1.33 -10.07
C ILE A 26 -5.30 1.14 -11.48
N GLY A 27 -6.58 0.77 -11.59
CA GLY A 27 -7.16 0.28 -12.85
C GLY A 27 -6.33 -0.86 -13.45
N ASN A 28 -5.79 -0.65 -14.66
CA ASN A 28 -4.97 -1.64 -15.38
C ASN A 28 -3.47 -1.59 -15.02
N HIS A 29 -3.04 -0.60 -14.23
CA HIS A 29 -1.65 -0.47 -13.82
C HIS A 29 -1.42 -1.28 -12.55
N ARG A 30 -0.36 -2.11 -12.54
CA ARG A 30 0.07 -2.86 -11.36
C ARG A 30 1.52 -2.54 -11.05
N ARG A 31 1.77 -2.19 -9.79
CA ARG A 31 3.10 -2.01 -9.24
C ARG A 31 3.29 -2.99 -8.09
N ASN A 32 4.42 -3.70 -8.11
CA ASN A 32 4.87 -4.50 -6.99
C ASN A 32 6.07 -3.81 -6.35
N MET A 33 6.15 -3.85 -5.03
CA MET A 33 7.29 -3.37 -4.28
C MET A 33 7.66 -4.37 -3.21
N VAL A 34 8.94 -4.63 -3.06
CA VAL A 34 9.47 -5.37 -1.94
C VAL A 34 9.40 -4.49 -0.70
N LEU A 35 8.81 -5.03 0.37
CA LEU A 35 8.78 -4.41 1.68
C LEU A 35 10.11 -4.68 2.40
N PRO A 36 10.66 -3.68 3.10
CA PRO A 36 11.71 -3.92 4.07
C PRO A 36 11.29 -4.98 5.10
N GLN A 37 12.25 -5.76 5.58
CA GLN A 37 12.00 -6.86 6.52
C GLN A 37 11.18 -6.44 7.75
N ALA A 38 11.43 -5.22 8.27
CA ALA A 38 10.70 -4.65 9.40
C ALA A 38 9.19 -4.48 9.16
N LEU A 39 8.75 -4.38 7.90
CA LEU A 39 7.33 -4.27 7.53
C LEU A 39 6.77 -5.59 6.99
N ALA A 40 7.63 -6.46 6.44
CA ALA A 40 7.24 -7.76 5.90
C ALA A 40 6.64 -8.69 6.96
N SER A 41 7.09 -8.62 8.21
CA SER A 41 6.55 -9.42 9.31
C SER A 41 5.21 -8.91 9.86
N LEU A 42 4.83 -7.67 9.54
CA LEU A 42 3.64 -7.01 10.10
C LEU A 42 2.38 -7.28 9.26
N LYS A 43 1.22 -7.15 9.90
CA LYS A 43 -0.09 -7.14 9.23
C LYS A 43 -0.47 -5.72 8.83
N THR A 44 -1.15 -5.56 7.71
CA THR A 44 -1.75 -4.27 7.32
C THR A 44 -3.02 -4.03 8.14
N SER A 45 -3.09 -2.92 8.86
CA SER A 45 -4.30 -2.54 9.63
C SER A 45 -5.25 -1.63 8.84
N GLY A 46 -4.75 -0.97 7.80
CA GLY A 46 -5.57 -0.13 6.94
C GLY A 46 -4.74 0.79 6.05
N ALA A 47 -5.43 1.54 5.21
CA ALA A 47 -4.83 2.57 4.37
C ALA A 47 -5.73 3.81 4.27
N GLU A 48 -5.10 4.97 4.24
CA GLU A 48 -5.73 6.28 4.23
C GLU A 48 -5.12 7.14 3.13
N MET A 49 -5.95 7.87 2.40
CA MET A 49 -5.51 8.84 1.40
C MET A 49 -5.62 10.23 2.00
N ASP A 50 -4.52 10.98 1.96
CA ASP A 50 -4.45 12.39 2.33
C ASP A 50 -3.83 13.20 1.18
N GLY A 51 -4.66 14.01 0.51
CA GLY A 51 -4.32 14.63 -0.76
C GLY A 51 -3.86 13.59 -1.79
N ASP A 52 -2.61 13.72 -2.24
CA ASP A 52 -1.98 12.82 -3.20
C ASP A 52 -1.13 11.72 -2.53
N HIS A 53 -1.23 11.54 -1.21
CA HIS A 53 -0.43 10.58 -0.46
C HIS A 53 -1.29 9.49 0.16
N LEU A 54 -0.98 8.24 -0.21
CA LEU A 54 -1.54 7.06 0.41
C LEU A 54 -0.63 6.60 1.56
N THR A 55 -1.17 6.59 2.77
CA THR A 55 -0.51 6.06 3.96
C THR A 55 -1.06 4.70 4.33
N ILE A 56 -0.19 3.70 4.37
CA ILE A 56 -0.49 2.33 4.78
C ILE A 56 0.04 2.11 6.20
N ARG A 57 -0.86 1.68 7.08
CA ARG A 57 -0.57 1.39 8.49
C ARG A 57 -0.34 -0.11 8.67
N PHE A 58 0.66 -0.42 9.48
CA PHE A 58 1.08 -1.78 9.81
C PHE A 58 1.02 -1.95 11.33
N VAL A 59 0.63 -3.14 11.77
CA VAL A 59 0.53 -3.53 13.18
C VAL A 59 1.12 -4.92 13.37
N GLU A 60 1.49 -5.23 14.60
CA GLU A 60 1.89 -6.58 14.96
C GLU A 60 0.73 -7.58 14.70
N PRO A 61 1.05 -8.83 14.31
CA PRO A 61 0.07 -9.85 13.96
C PRO A 61 -1.02 -10.13 15.00
#